data_AF-A0A4Y7PG42-F1
#
_entry.id   AF-A0A4Y7PG42-F1
#
_cell.length_a   1.000
_cell.length_b   1.000
_cell.length_c   1.000
_cell.angle_alpha   90.00
_cell.angle_beta   90.00
_cell.angle_gamma   90.00
#
_symmetry.space_group_name_H-M   'P 1'
#
loop_
_entity.id
_entity.type
_entity.pdbx_description
1 polymer ?
#
loop_
_entity_poly.entity_id
_entity_poly.type
_entity_poly.pdbx_seq_one_letter_code
_entity_poly.pdbx_strand_id
1 'polypeptide(L)'
;MEPPYVFSKTVDHLMAVFSRIKDANGTVKADLLHEPSEVQVLGGLGDASISVLYQFMLRLKSSQDALRTVLELIDGTIESLQERTLPLQKRVTSLPDELLRRILEVGYEDYDDGDCCKFALRVSGVSRHFRRVALDSPRIWRRLDNKMSADILTLLISRSKNAGLHINFTSGHYR
;
A
#
# COMPACT_ATOMS: atom_id res chain seq x y z
N MET A 1 -21.26 8.70 -18.19
CA MET A 1 -21.90 7.67 -17.35
C MET A 1 -22.37 8.37 -16.09
N GLU A 2 -23.65 8.24 -15.75
CA GLU A 2 -24.13 8.72 -14.45
C GLU A 2 -23.47 7.90 -13.33
N PRO A 3 -23.08 8.53 -12.21
CA PRO A 3 -22.48 7.82 -11.11
C PRO A 3 -23.49 6.83 -10.51
N PRO A 4 -23.06 5.62 -10.11
CA PRO A 4 -23.93 4.69 -9.44
C PRO A 4 -24.55 5.32 -8.20
N TYR A 5 -25.89 5.27 -8.12
CA TYR A 5 -26.66 5.89 -7.05
C TYR A 5 -27.09 4.85 -6.02
N VAL A 6 -26.69 5.05 -4.76
CA VAL A 6 -27.13 4.24 -3.63
C VAL A 6 -28.07 5.06 -2.76
N PHE A 7 -29.24 4.52 -2.43
CA PHE A 7 -30.22 5.21 -1.59
C PHE A 7 -29.66 5.51 -0.19
N SER A 8 -29.86 6.73 0.31
CA SER A 8 -29.41 7.18 1.64
C SER A 8 -29.78 6.21 2.77
N LYS A 9 -31.02 5.71 2.78
CA LYS A 9 -31.50 4.73 3.77
C LYS A 9 -30.72 3.42 3.77
N THR A 10 -30.20 3.02 2.60
CA THR A 10 -29.37 1.81 2.47
C THR A 10 -27.98 2.06 3.03
N VAL A 11 -27.43 3.26 2.80
CA VAL A 11 -26.15 3.69 3.39
C VAL A 11 -26.25 3.72 4.91
N ASP A 12 -27.30 4.32 5.47
CA ASP A 12 -27.51 4.39 6.92
C ASP A 12 -27.57 3.00 7.56
N HIS A 13 -28.27 2.05 6.92
CA HIS A 13 -28.34 0.67 7.39
C HIS A 13 -26.98 -0.03 7.30
N LEU A 14 -26.24 0.11 6.20
CA LEU A 14 -24.89 -0.45 6.07
C LEU A 14 -23.95 0.13 7.13
N MET A 15 -24.02 1.43 7.40
CA MET A 15 -23.22 2.08 8.45
C MET A 15 -23.55 1.54 9.85
N ALA A 16 -24.82 1.29 10.14
CA ALA A 16 -25.22 0.66 11.39
C ALA A 16 -24.65 -0.77 11.52
N VAL A 17 -24.72 -1.56 10.44
CA VAL A 17 -24.15 -2.93 10.41
C VAL A 17 -22.63 -2.89 10.59
N PHE A 18 -21.92 -2.01 9.88
CA PHE A 18 -20.48 -1.86 10.04
C PHE A 18 -20.07 -1.39 11.42
N SER A 19 -20.88 -0.54 12.07
CA SER A 19 -20.64 -0.10 13.44
C SER A 19 -20.72 -1.28 14.42
N ARG A 20 -21.73 -2.15 14.27
CA ARG A 20 -21.86 -3.37 15.09
C ARG A 20 -20.72 -4.36 14.86
N ILE A 21 -20.27 -4.53 13.62
CA ILE A 21 -19.12 -5.38 13.29
C ILE A 21 -17.85 -4.82 13.95
N LYS A 22 -17.67 -3.49 13.93
CA LYS A 22 -16.56 -2.82 14.59
C LYS A 22 -16.59 -3.04 16.10
N ASP A 23 -17.76 -2.91 16.73
CA ASP A 23 -17.95 -3.16 18.17
C ASP A 23 -17.71 -4.63 18.54
N ALA A 24 -17.99 -5.56 17.62
CA ALA A 24 -17.69 -6.99 17.72
C ALA A 24 -16.24 -7.35 17.32
N ASN A 25 -15.33 -6.36 17.29
CA ASN A 25 -13.92 -6.51 16.95
C ASN A 25 -13.68 -7.18 15.57
N GLY A 26 -14.53 -6.88 14.59
CA GLY A 26 -14.45 -7.42 13.23
C GLY A 26 -15.12 -8.78 13.03
N THR A 27 -15.76 -9.35 14.08
CA THR A 27 -16.48 -10.62 13.94
C THR A 27 -17.78 -10.41 13.18
N VAL A 28 -17.96 -11.11 12.06
CA VAL A 28 -19.19 -11.06 11.25
C VAL A 28 -20.08 -12.25 11.61
N LYS A 29 -21.30 -11.97 12.07
CA LYS A 29 -22.31 -12.98 12.41
C LYS A 29 -23.66 -12.56 11.86
N ALA A 30 -24.53 -13.54 11.59
CA ALA A 30 -25.86 -13.31 11.02
C ALA A 30 -26.79 -12.51 11.96
N ASP A 31 -26.59 -12.62 13.28
CA ASP A 31 -27.32 -11.86 14.30
C ASP A 31 -27.06 -10.34 14.24
N LEU A 32 -25.91 -9.91 13.72
CA LEU A 32 -25.56 -8.49 13.57
C LEU A 32 -26.32 -7.78 12.44
N LEU A 33 -26.89 -8.56 11.51
CA LEU A 33 -27.72 -8.05 10.42
C LEU A 33 -29.13 -7.66 10.88
N HIS A 34 -29.54 -8.10 12.07
CA HIS A 34 -30.86 -7.84 12.65
C HIS A 34 -30.87 -6.59 13.53
N GLU A 35 -31.93 -5.78 13.43
CA GLU A 35 -32.20 -4.78 14.46
C GLU A 35 -32.80 -5.46 15.71
N PRO A 36 -32.43 -5.03 16.94
CA PRO A 36 -32.98 -5.60 18.19
C PRO A 36 -34.52 -5.56 18.28
N SER A 37 -35.16 -4.64 17.56
CA SER A 37 -36.62 -4.48 17.45
C SER A 37 -37.30 -5.54 16.56
N GLU A 38 -36.56 -6.22 15.68
CA GLU A 38 -37.09 -7.21 14.73
C GLU A 38 -37.21 -8.61 15.37
N VAL A 39 -36.39 -8.91 16.39
CA VAL A 39 -36.36 -10.20 17.10
C VAL A 39 -37.58 -10.40 18.02
N GLN A 40 -38.16 -9.31 18.53
CA GLN A 40 -39.32 -9.38 19.45
C GLN A 40 -40.65 -9.69 18.74
N VAL A 41 -40.75 -9.46 17.43
CA VAL A 41 -42.00 -9.65 16.64
C VAL A 41 -42.16 -11.09 16.16
N LEU A 42 -41.11 -11.90 16.18
CA LEU A 42 -41.12 -13.28 15.69
C LEU A 42 -41.98 -14.23 16.56
N GLY A 43 -42.43 -13.79 17.74
CA GLY A 43 -43.28 -14.56 18.66
C GLY A 43 -44.80 -14.43 18.47
N GLY A 44 -45.27 -13.55 17.58
CA GLY A 44 -46.71 -13.32 17.34
C GLY A 44 -47.14 -13.70 15.93
N LEU A 45 -47.89 -14.81 15.78
CA LEU A 45 -48.53 -15.18 14.50
C LEU A 45 -49.60 -14.13 14.13
N GLY A 46 -49.26 -13.22 13.20
CA GLY A 46 -50.19 -12.26 12.60
C GLY A 46 -49.65 -11.68 11.29
N ASP A 47 -50.54 -11.10 10.48
CA ASP A 47 -50.27 -10.48 9.17
C ASP A 47 -49.16 -9.40 9.23
N ALA A 48 -49.06 -8.70 10.37
CA ALA A 48 -47.99 -7.75 10.65
C ALA A 48 -46.58 -8.37 10.60
N SER A 49 -46.43 -9.64 10.98
CA SER A 49 -45.14 -10.36 11.01
C SER A 49 -44.61 -10.65 9.59
N ILE A 50 -45.50 -10.96 8.65
CA ILE A 50 -45.14 -11.19 7.24
C ILE A 50 -44.67 -9.91 6.57
N SER A 51 -45.33 -8.78 6.86
CA SER A 51 -44.95 -7.46 6.35
C SER A 51 -43.55 -7.03 6.84
N VAL A 52 -43.22 -7.30 8.11
CA VAL A 52 -41.89 -7.02 8.68
C VAL A 52 -40.80 -7.86 8.01
N LEU A 53 -41.03 -9.16 7.81
CA LEU A 53 -40.07 -10.05 7.13
C LEU A 53 -39.85 -9.64 5.67
N TYR A 54 -40.91 -9.21 4.98
CA TYR A 54 -40.81 -8.72 3.59
C TYR A 54 -39.98 -7.42 3.50
N GLN A 55 -40.21 -6.47 4.41
CA GLN A 55 -39.42 -5.24 4.48
C GLN A 55 -37.95 -5.51 4.81
N PHE A 56 -37.68 -6.47 5.70
CA PHE A 56 -36.31 -6.90 6.01
C PHE A 56 -35.61 -7.48 4.77
N MET A 57 -36.27 -8.38 4.04
CA MET A 57 -35.72 -8.95 2.81
C MET A 57 -35.43 -7.87 1.76
N LEU A 58 -36.32 -6.89 1.59
CA LEU A 58 -36.12 -5.77 0.68
C LEU A 58 -34.91 -4.91 1.08
N ARG A 59 -34.77 -4.61 2.37
CA ARG A 59 -33.60 -3.86 2.89
C ARG A 59 -32.31 -4.63 2.65
N LEU A 60 -32.29 -5.93 2.94
CA LEU A 60 -31.12 -6.78 2.73
C LEU A 60 -30.72 -6.84 1.25
N LYS A 61 -31.69 -6.97 0.34
CA LYS A 61 -31.45 -6.91 -1.11
C LYS A 61 -30.87 -5.56 -1.53
N SER A 62 -31.46 -4.46 -1.06
CA SER A 62 -30.95 -3.11 -1.35
C SER A 62 -29.50 -2.94 -0.87
N SER A 63 -29.17 -3.45 0.32
CA SER A 63 -27.81 -3.45 0.85
C SER A 63 -26.85 -4.33 0.04
N GLN A 64 -27.31 -5.49 -0.40
CA GLN A 64 -26.53 -6.35 -1.28
C GLN A 64 -26.19 -5.66 -2.60
N ASP A 65 -27.18 -5.00 -3.22
CA ASP A 65 -26.98 -4.29 -4.49
C ASP A 65 -26.03 -3.10 -4.32
N ALA A 66 -26.17 -2.35 -3.23
CA ALA A 66 -25.24 -1.28 -2.87
C ALA A 66 -23.80 -1.78 -2.69
N LEU A 67 -23.61 -2.91 -1.99
CA LEU A 67 -22.27 -3.49 -1.79
C LEU A 67 -21.66 -4.00 -3.10
N ARG A 68 -22.45 -4.62 -3.99
CA ARG A 68 -21.96 -5.01 -5.32
C ARG A 68 -21.52 -3.79 -6.14
N THR A 69 -22.31 -2.73 -6.11
CA THR A 69 -22.02 -1.48 -6.81
C THR A 69 -20.70 -0.85 -6.34
N VAL A 70 -20.47 -0.84 -5.02
CA VAL A 70 -19.22 -0.37 -4.42
C VAL A 70 -18.05 -1.29 -4.81
N LEU A 71 -18.27 -2.61 -4.82
CA LEU A 71 -17.25 -3.58 -5.23
C LEU A 71 -16.83 -3.36 -6.68
N GLU A 72 -17.77 -3.23 -7.61
CA GLU A 72 -17.51 -2.94 -9.03
C GLU A 72 -16.73 -1.64 -9.22
N LEU A 73 -17.09 -0.59 -8.47
CA LEU A 73 -16.35 0.67 -8.50
C LEU A 73 -14.91 0.48 -8.01
N ILE A 74 -14.71 -0.23 -6.90
CA ILE A 74 -13.39 -0.50 -6.34
C ILE A 74 -12.56 -1.31 -7.35
N ASP A 75 -13.10 -2.39 -7.90
CA ASP A 75 -12.42 -3.22 -8.89
C ASP A 75 -12.00 -2.40 -10.12
N GLY A 76 -12.90 -1.58 -10.67
CA GLY A 76 -12.56 -0.68 -11.78
C GLY A 76 -11.48 0.35 -11.43
N THR A 77 -11.46 0.87 -10.20
CA THR A 77 -10.36 1.75 -9.77
C THR A 77 -9.05 0.99 -9.64
N ILE A 78 -9.06 -0.22 -9.10
CA ILE A 78 -7.88 -1.08 -9.00
C ILE A 78 -7.32 -1.37 -10.40
N GLU A 79 -8.17 -1.79 -11.34
CA GLU A 79 -7.79 -2.04 -12.74
C GLU A 79 -7.16 -0.79 -13.37
N SER A 80 -7.81 0.37 -13.25
CA SER A 80 -7.28 1.63 -13.80
C SER A 80 -5.92 2.02 -13.20
N LEU A 81 -5.70 1.76 -11.91
CA LEU A 81 -4.42 2.02 -11.25
C LEU A 81 -3.37 0.99 -11.67
N GLN A 82 -3.75 -0.28 -11.82
CA GLN A 82 -2.87 -1.32 -12.33
C GLN A 82 -2.43 -1.03 -13.77
N GLU A 83 -3.34 -0.65 -14.66
CA GLU A 83 -3.03 -0.27 -16.04
C GLU A 83 -2.05 0.90 -16.12
N ARG A 84 -2.12 1.84 -15.18
CA ARG A 84 -1.18 2.97 -15.13
C ARG A 84 0.17 2.60 -14.53
N THR A 85 0.22 1.65 -13.60
CA THR A 85 1.43 1.30 -12.84
C THR A 85 2.22 0.15 -13.47
N LEU A 86 1.57 -0.83 -14.09
CA LEU A 86 2.21 -1.98 -14.74
C LEU A 86 3.16 -1.57 -15.89
N PRO A 87 2.81 -0.62 -16.77
CA PRO A 87 3.74 -0.13 -17.80
C PRO A 87 4.96 0.56 -17.19
N LEU A 88 4.77 1.30 -16.09
CA LEU A 88 5.89 1.96 -15.39
C LEU A 88 6.82 0.94 -14.76
N GLN A 89 6.30 -0.08 -14.09
CA GLN A 89 7.10 -1.18 -13.56
C GLN A 89 7.83 -1.96 -14.66
N LYS A 90 7.14 -2.28 -15.77
CA LYS A 90 7.77 -2.93 -16.94
C LYS A 90 8.88 -2.08 -17.52
N ARG A 91 8.68 -0.78 -17.70
CA ARG A 91 9.70 0.13 -18.27
C ARG A 91 10.92 0.30 -17.38
N VAL A 92 10.72 0.36 -16.07
CA VAL A 92 11.82 0.49 -15.09
C VAL A 92 12.62 -0.82 -14.98
N THR A 93 11.95 -1.97 -15.09
CA THR A 93 12.62 -3.29 -15.08
C THR A 93 13.20 -3.69 -16.44
N SER A 94 12.74 -3.11 -17.55
CA SER A 94 13.25 -3.37 -18.89
C SER A 94 14.45 -2.50 -19.29
N LEU A 95 14.94 -1.64 -18.39
CA LEU A 95 16.06 -0.77 -18.68
C LEU A 95 17.35 -1.62 -18.77
N PRO A 96 18.15 -1.50 -19.84
CA PRO A 96 19.45 -2.16 -19.93
C PRO A 96 20.34 -1.83 -18.73
N ASP A 97 21.15 -2.80 -18.31
CA ASP A 97 22.01 -2.69 -17.11
C ASP A 97 22.94 -1.47 -17.22
N GLU A 98 23.40 -1.14 -18.42
CA GLU A 98 24.32 -0.03 -18.72
C GLU A 98 23.68 1.32 -18.50
N LEU A 99 22.45 1.48 -18.98
CA LEU A 99 21.68 2.72 -18.80
C LEU A 99 21.30 2.89 -17.34
N LEU A 100 20.92 1.80 -16.68
CA LEU A 100 20.51 1.83 -15.28
C LEU A 100 21.72 2.18 -14.42
N ARG A 101 22.87 1.54 -14.65
CA ARG A 101 24.15 1.86 -14.02
C ARG A 101 24.49 3.35 -14.18
N ARG A 102 24.37 3.89 -15.40
CA ARG A 102 24.66 5.30 -15.65
C ARG A 102 23.72 6.23 -14.90
N ILE A 103 22.42 5.93 -14.86
CA ILE A 103 21.42 6.71 -14.11
C ILE A 103 21.75 6.67 -12.61
N LEU A 104 22.10 5.51 -12.07
CA LEU A 104 22.47 5.36 -10.67
C LEU A 104 23.74 6.15 -10.34
N GLU A 105 24.76 6.12 -11.20
CA GLU A 105 25.99 6.89 -11.00
C GLU A 105 25.75 8.39 -11.04
N VAL A 106 25.01 8.90 -12.04
CA VAL A 106 24.68 10.33 -12.13
C VAL A 106 23.83 10.76 -10.93
N GLY A 107 22.80 9.99 -10.61
CA GLY A 107 21.95 10.26 -9.45
C GLY A 107 22.72 10.23 -8.14
N TYR A 108 23.71 9.35 -8.01
CA TYR A 108 24.59 9.30 -6.84
C TYR A 108 25.48 10.54 -6.71
N GLU A 109 26.03 11.04 -7.82
CA GLU A 109 26.83 12.26 -7.80
C GLU A 109 26.01 13.47 -7.36
N ASP A 110 24.79 13.62 -7.89
CA ASP A 110 23.88 14.72 -7.57
C ASP A 110 23.20 14.56 -6.19
N TYR A 111 23.26 13.38 -5.58
CA TYR A 111 22.64 13.10 -4.29
C TYR A 111 23.48 13.70 -3.15
N ASP A 112 23.11 14.91 -2.72
CA ASP A 112 23.65 15.60 -1.56
C ASP A 112 22.77 15.40 -0.32
N ASP A 113 22.74 14.17 0.18
CA ASP A 113 22.18 13.84 1.49
C ASP A 113 23.39 13.52 2.37
N GLY A 114 23.52 14.14 3.54
CA GLY A 114 24.66 13.97 4.45
C GLY A 114 24.86 12.53 4.97
N ASP A 115 24.13 11.56 4.44
CA ASP A 115 24.24 10.14 4.69
C ASP A 115 24.70 9.39 3.43
N CYS A 116 25.97 9.00 3.44
CA CYS A 116 26.67 8.51 2.27
C CYS A 116 26.15 7.14 1.73
N CYS A 117 25.39 6.36 2.52
CA CYS A 117 24.94 5.03 2.12
C CYS A 117 23.44 4.93 1.78
N LYS A 118 22.64 5.95 2.16
CA LYS A 118 21.18 5.95 1.94
C LYS A 118 20.81 5.77 0.47
N PHE A 119 21.49 6.46 -0.44
CA PHE A 119 21.21 6.35 -1.87
C PHE A 119 21.38 4.92 -2.36
N ALA A 120 22.55 4.33 -2.14
CA ALA A 120 22.90 2.99 -2.61
C ALA A 120 21.95 1.92 -2.05
N LEU A 121 21.56 2.05 -0.78
CA LEU A 121 20.59 1.16 -0.13
C LEU A 121 19.18 1.31 -0.73
N ARG A 122 18.71 2.55 -0.92
CA ARG A 122 17.39 2.82 -1.51
C ARG A 122 17.28 2.25 -2.92
N VAL A 123 18.25 2.54 -3.79
CA VAL A 123 18.22 2.06 -5.18
C VAL A 123 18.34 0.54 -5.25
N SER A 124 19.14 -0.08 -4.38
CA SER A 124 19.23 -1.56 -4.28
C SER A 124 17.95 -2.23 -3.75
N GLY A 125 17.05 -1.44 -3.15
CA GLY A 125 15.76 -1.89 -2.61
C GLY A 125 14.62 -1.92 -3.63
N VAL A 126 14.74 -1.21 -4.76
CA VAL A 126 13.63 -0.99 -5.71
C VAL A 126 13.14 -2.29 -6.37
N SER A 127 14.07 -3.10 -6.87
CA SER A 127 13.75 -4.38 -7.53
C SER A 127 14.96 -5.31 -7.57
N ARG A 128 14.75 -6.59 -7.91
CA ARG A 128 15.86 -7.53 -8.13
C ARG A 128 16.81 -7.04 -9.24
N HIS A 129 16.27 -6.39 -10.26
CA HIS A 129 17.04 -5.80 -11.36
C HIS A 129 17.95 -4.67 -10.87
N PHE A 130 17.37 -3.70 -10.17
CA PHE A 130 18.11 -2.58 -9.59
C PHE A 130 19.16 -3.05 -8.59
N ARG A 131 18.83 -4.04 -7.76
CA ARG A 131 19.79 -4.61 -6.81
C ARG A 131 21.03 -5.17 -7.50
N ARG A 132 20.84 -5.94 -8.56
CA ARG A 132 21.94 -6.52 -9.34
C ARG A 132 22.82 -5.42 -9.91
N VAL A 133 22.22 -4.47 -10.63
CA VAL A 133 22.96 -3.37 -11.27
C VAL A 133 23.64 -2.49 -10.22
N ALA A 134 22.98 -2.17 -9.11
CA ALA A 134 23.56 -1.39 -8.02
C ALA A 134 24.78 -2.10 -7.40
N LEU A 135 24.70 -3.41 -7.12
CA LEU A 135 25.83 -4.18 -6.59
C LEU A 135 26.98 -4.29 -7.60
N ASP A 136 26.67 -4.30 -8.90
CA ASP A 136 27.63 -4.29 -10.01
C ASP A 136 28.13 -2.87 -10.37
N SER A 137 27.75 -1.84 -9.61
CA SER A 137 28.13 -0.45 -9.82
C SER A 137 28.98 0.06 -8.65
N PRO A 138 30.30 -0.20 -8.61
CA PRO A 138 31.12 0.10 -7.44
C PRO A 138 31.16 1.58 -7.05
N ARG A 139 30.91 2.49 -8.01
CA ARG A 139 30.94 3.94 -7.82
C ARG A 139 29.90 4.47 -6.84
N ILE A 140 28.73 3.83 -6.72
CA ILE A 140 27.68 4.29 -5.79
C ILE A 140 27.96 3.87 -4.33
N TRP A 141 28.98 3.06 -4.09
CA TRP A 141 29.36 2.56 -2.76
C TRP A 141 30.61 3.26 -2.18
N ARG A 142 31.12 4.30 -2.86
CA ARG A 142 32.45 4.84 -2.58
C ARG A 142 32.52 5.91 -1.49
N ARG A 143 31.40 6.57 -1.16
CA ARG A 143 31.35 7.59 -0.10
C ARG A 143 31.23 6.94 1.27
N LEU A 144 32.14 7.30 2.17
CA LEU A 144 32.23 6.82 3.55
C LEU A 144 32.13 8.01 4.51
N ASP A 145 31.54 7.80 5.67
CA ASP A 145 31.49 8.80 6.76
C ASP A 145 32.09 8.19 8.04
N ASN A 146 32.86 8.98 8.78
CA ASN A 146 33.47 8.58 10.06
C ASN A 146 32.46 8.27 11.17
N LYS A 147 31.20 8.68 11.03
CA LYS A 147 30.09 8.33 11.94
C LYS A 147 29.50 6.94 11.68
N MET A 148 29.85 6.28 10.58
CA MET A 148 29.31 4.96 10.25
C MET A 148 29.87 3.88 11.18
N SER A 149 29.06 2.84 11.42
CA SER A 149 29.52 1.66 12.15
C SER A 149 30.57 0.89 11.34
N ALA A 150 31.41 0.13 12.04
CA ALA A 150 32.45 -0.69 11.42
C ALA A 150 31.87 -1.69 10.39
N ASP A 151 30.69 -2.23 10.66
CA ASP A 151 29.99 -3.15 9.75
C ASP A 151 29.60 -2.48 8.43
N ILE A 152 29.05 -1.26 8.51
CA ILE A 152 28.65 -0.49 7.32
C ILE A 152 29.90 -0.09 6.53
N LEU A 153 30.96 0.37 7.18
CA LEU A 153 32.22 0.71 6.52
C LEU A 153 32.79 -0.50 5.77
N THR A 154 32.84 -1.66 6.42
CA THR A 154 33.32 -2.91 5.81
C THR A 154 32.48 -3.30 4.60
N LEU A 155 31.15 -3.18 4.72
CA LEU A 155 30.23 -3.45 3.62
C LEU A 155 30.48 -2.51 2.42
N LEU A 156 30.59 -1.21 2.65
CA LEU A 156 30.80 -0.22 1.59
C LEU A 156 32.17 -0.39 0.93
N ILE A 157 33.23 -0.60 1.72
CA ILE A 157 34.59 -0.86 1.21
C ILE A 157 34.61 -2.12 0.35
N SER A 158 33.96 -3.21 0.78
CA SER A 158 33.91 -4.44 -0.01
C SER A 158 33.20 -4.26 -1.36
N ARG A 159 32.19 -3.37 -1.42
CA ARG A 159 31.38 -3.13 -2.62
C ARG A 159 31.95 -2.07 -3.55
N SER A 160 32.74 -1.13 -3.04
CA SER A 160 33.35 -0.05 -3.84
C SER A 160 34.53 -0.53 -4.70
N LYS A 161 35.08 -1.72 -4.44
CA LYS A 161 36.15 -2.35 -5.23
C LYS A 161 37.28 -1.33 -5.50
N ASN A 162 37.57 -1.05 -6.77
CA ASN A 162 38.61 -0.12 -7.19
C ASN A 162 38.07 1.27 -7.60
N ALA A 163 36.85 1.66 -7.20
CA ALA A 163 36.22 2.91 -7.64
C ALA A 163 36.78 4.20 -7.01
N GLY A 164 37.79 4.09 -6.15
CA GLY A 164 38.36 5.19 -5.38
C GLY A 164 37.41 5.64 -4.27
N LEU A 165 37.85 5.52 -3.02
CA LEU A 165 37.04 5.89 -1.85
C LEU A 165 36.99 7.41 -1.66
N HIS A 166 35.82 7.93 -1.29
CA HIS A 166 35.63 9.32 -0.88
C HIS A 166 35.24 9.34 0.59
N ILE A 167 36.10 9.90 1.45
CA ILE A 167 35.90 9.88 2.91
C ILE A 167 35.50 11.28 3.36
N ASN A 168 34.28 11.38 3.88
CA ASN A 168 33.77 12.59 4.50
C ASN A 168 34.09 12.55 5.99
N PHE A 169 34.84 13.53 6.46
CA PHE A 169 35.06 13.76 7.88
C PHE A 169 34.03 14.75 8.37
N THR A 170 32.97 14.24 9.01
CA THR A 170 32.06 15.11 9.72
C THR A 170 32.64 15.36 11.11
N SER A 171 33.06 16.62 11.37
CA SER A 171 33.50 17.05 12.69
C SER A 171 32.34 16.84 13.67
N GLY A 172 32.52 15.97 14.65
CA GLY A 172 31.56 15.83 15.73
C GLY A 172 31.40 17.17 16.43
N HIS A 173 30.17 17.65 16.58
CA HIS A 173 29.89 18.63 17.62
C HIS A 173 30.14 17.92 18.96
N TYR A 174 31.29 18.19 19.56
CA TYR A 174 31.51 17.91 20.97
C TYR A 174 30.41 18.61 21.76
N ARG A 175 29.59 17.82 22.46
CA ARG A 175 28.76 18.27 23.59
C ARG A 175 29.35 17.66 24.85
#